data_AF-A0A329SWP7-F1
#
_entry.id   AF-A0A329SWP7-F1
#
_cell.length_a   1.000
_cell.length_b   1.000
_cell.length_c   1.000
_cell.angle_alpha   90.00
_cell.angle_beta   90.00
_cell.angle_gamma   90.00
#
_symmetry.space_group_name_H-M   'P 1'
#
loop_
_entity.id
_entity.type
_entity.pdbx_description
1 polymer ?
#
loop_
_entity_poly.entity_id
_entity_poly.type
_entity_poly.pdbx_seq_one_letter_code
_entity_poly.pdbx_strand_id
1 'polypeptide(L)'
;MPSQEVEAPSYLHEHAGGTTKTYLRPEFKHLFEHSASSSFFAYIPLYFWRLHETNKYAVVNDIRIVNRFPLDELMIFLRILFYMSMYDKGEYANYWDPQAEDLIFGGSTTSLDGIMSVYRFKQIRRCLSFNAVPTTLEKADAARTRPLWNLLRITGDKYVHIGRNVALDEANVACRSRQG
;
A
#
# COMPACT_ATOMS: atom_id res chain seq x y z
N MET A 1 13.81 -34.22 21.07
CA MET A 1 12.34 -34.14 21.19
C MET A 1 11.74 -34.93 20.03
N PRO A 2 10.72 -35.78 20.23
CA PRO A 2 10.07 -36.44 19.12
C PRO A 2 9.24 -35.41 18.36
N SER A 3 9.49 -35.25 17.05
CA SER A 3 8.59 -34.52 16.15
C SER A 3 7.28 -35.28 16.08
N GLN A 4 6.25 -34.78 16.76
CA GLN A 4 4.88 -35.23 16.57
C GLN A 4 4.40 -34.62 15.25
N GLU A 5 4.56 -35.34 14.15
CA GLU A 5 3.85 -35.04 12.92
C GLU A 5 2.37 -35.34 13.16
N VAL A 6 1.60 -34.29 13.44
CA VAL A 6 0.14 -34.37 13.51
C VAL A 6 -0.36 -34.66 12.10
N GLU A 7 -0.96 -35.84 11.91
CA GLU A 7 -1.53 -36.23 10.63
C GLU A 7 -2.58 -35.21 10.17
N ALA A 8 -2.41 -34.70 8.95
CA ALA A 8 -3.21 -33.59 8.44
C ALA A 8 -4.69 -33.99 8.33
N PRO A 9 -5.64 -33.13 8.74
CA PRO A 9 -7.05 -33.50 8.75
C PRO A 9 -7.56 -33.78 7.32
N SER A 10 -8.13 -34.97 7.11
CA SER A 10 -8.59 -35.49 5.82
C SER A 10 -9.82 -34.78 5.24
N TYR A 11 -10.43 -33.87 6.00
CA TYR A 11 -11.62 -33.10 5.59
C TYR A 11 -11.29 -31.74 4.94
N LEU A 12 -10.02 -31.37 4.82
CA LEU A 12 -9.61 -30.08 4.24
C LEU A 12 -9.54 -30.16 2.70
N HIS A 13 -10.08 -29.13 2.04
CA HIS A 13 -10.34 -29.08 0.60
C HIS A 13 -9.14 -29.42 -0.30
N GLU A 14 -9.28 -30.49 -1.09
CA GLU A 14 -8.51 -30.67 -2.31
C GLU A 14 -9.14 -29.82 -3.42
N HIS A 15 -8.31 -29.11 -4.18
CA HIS A 15 -8.79 -28.42 -5.38
C HIS A 15 -9.25 -29.45 -6.42
N ALA A 16 -10.08 -29.05 -7.39
CA ALA A 16 -10.64 -29.95 -8.41
C ALA A 16 -9.59 -30.76 -9.20
N GLY A 17 -8.32 -30.33 -9.21
CA GLY A 17 -7.18 -31.03 -9.80
C GLY A 17 -6.36 -31.90 -8.83
N GLY A 18 -6.86 -32.19 -7.62
CA GLY A 18 -6.17 -32.99 -6.59
C GLY A 18 -5.00 -32.27 -5.91
N THR A 19 -4.74 -31.00 -6.22
CA THR A 19 -3.70 -30.21 -5.56
C THR A 19 -4.21 -29.62 -4.25
N THR A 20 -3.33 -29.58 -3.26
CA THR A 20 -3.54 -28.92 -1.95
C THR A 20 -2.72 -27.64 -1.82
N LYS A 21 -1.97 -27.25 -2.85
CA LYS A 21 -1.09 -26.07 -2.84
C LYS A 21 -1.84 -24.82 -3.24
N THR A 22 -1.43 -23.69 -2.65
CA THR A 22 -1.83 -22.36 -3.10
C THR A 22 -1.28 -22.10 -4.51
N TYR A 23 -2.11 -21.62 -5.43
CA TYR A 23 -1.68 -21.25 -6.78
C TYR A 23 -2.43 -20.04 -7.33
N LEU A 24 -1.77 -19.32 -8.24
CA LEU A 24 -2.37 -18.22 -8.98
C LEU A 24 -3.38 -18.77 -10.00
N ARG A 25 -4.58 -18.20 -10.01
CA ARG A 25 -5.61 -18.54 -10.99
C ARG A 25 -5.13 -18.28 -12.42
N PRO A 26 -5.17 -19.28 -13.33
CA PRO A 26 -4.63 -19.15 -14.68
C PRO A 26 -5.20 -17.95 -15.46
N GLU A 27 -6.49 -17.64 -15.28
CA GLU A 27 -7.17 -16.52 -15.95
C GLU A 27 -6.56 -15.14 -15.61
N PHE A 28 -5.87 -15.01 -14.48
CA PHE A 28 -5.24 -13.76 -14.04
C PHE A 28 -3.72 -13.74 -14.20
N LYS A 29 -3.10 -14.82 -14.70
CA LYS A 29 -1.64 -14.95 -14.81
C LYS A 29 -0.99 -13.77 -15.54
N HIS A 30 -1.63 -13.33 -16.63
CA HIS A 30 -1.18 -12.20 -17.45
C HIS A 30 -1.03 -10.88 -16.67
N LEU A 31 -1.81 -10.66 -15.60
CA LEU A 31 -1.70 -9.45 -14.77
C LEU A 31 -0.40 -9.42 -13.96
N PHE A 32 0.07 -10.58 -13.51
CA PHE A 32 1.22 -10.71 -12.62
C PHE A 32 2.53 -10.96 -13.37
N GLU A 33 2.47 -11.45 -14.61
CA GLU A 33 3.64 -11.65 -15.49
C GLU A 33 4.09 -10.36 -16.19
N HIS A 34 3.23 -9.34 -16.26
CA HIS A 34 3.54 -8.10 -16.97
C HIS A 34 4.62 -7.25 -16.27
N SER A 35 4.44 -6.93 -14.99
CA SER A 35 5.44 -6.18 -14.19
C SER A 35 5.08 -6.18 -12.70
N ALA A 36 6.05 -5.86 -11.83
CA ALA A 36 5.81 -5.68 -10.40
C ALA A 36 4.72 -4.63 -10.10
N SER A 37 4.70 -3.52 -10.85
CA SER A 37 3.66 -2.50 -10.73
C SER A 37 2.27 -3.02 -11.13
N SER A 38 2.20 -3.88 -12.16
CA SER A 38 0.94 -4.52 -12.57
C SER A 38 0.37 -5.38 -11.44
N SER A 39 1.22 -6.15 -10.76
CA SER A 39 0.84 -6.93 -9.57
C SER A 39 0.29 -6.05 -8.44
N PHE A 40 0.90 -4.88 -8.17
CA PHE A 40 0.38 -3.93 -7.19
C PHE A 40 -1.00 -3.38 -7.59
N PHE A 41 -1.15 -2.94 -8.83
CA PHE A 41 -2.41 -2.39 -9.33
C PHE A 41 -3.50 -3.43 -9.55
N ALA A 42 -3.18 -4.73 -9.56
CA ALA A 42 -4.19 -5.79 -9.48
C ALA A 42 -4.97 -5.72 -8.16
N TYR A 43 -4.28 -5.50 -7.02
CA TYR A 43 -4.91 -5.39 -5.71
C TYR A 43 -5.49 -4.00 -5.43
N ILE A 44 -4.84 -2.93 -5.91
CA ILE A 44 -5.33 -1.56 -5.73
C ILE A 44 -5.34 -0.84 -7.09
N PRO A 45 -6.41 -0.96 -7.88
CA PRO A 45 -6.46 -0.43 -9.24
C PRO A 45 -6.28 1.09 -9.31
N LEU A 46 -5.74 1.58 -10.44
CA LEU A 46 -5.53 3.01 -10.69
C LEU A 46 -6.80 3.86 -10.51
N TYR A 47 -7.98 3.32 -10.82
CA TYR A 47 -9.23 4.06 -10.65
C TYR A 47 -9.55 4.34 -9.17
N PHE A 48 -9.11 3.50 -8.24
CA PHE A 48 -9.28 3.70 -6.80
C PHE A 48 -8.50 4.92 -6.33
N TRP A 49 -7.33 5.14 -6.93
CA TRP A 49 -6.47 6.29 -6.67
C TRP A 49 -6.96 7.60 -7.29
N ARG A 50 -8.14 7.63 -7.93
CA ARG A 50 -8.73 8.89 -8.41
C ARG A 50 -8.91 9.84 -7.22
N LEU A 51 -8.20 10.96 -7.27
CA LEU A 51 -7.98 11.94 -6.20
C LEU A 51 -9.20 12.76 -5.77
N HIS A 52 -10.42 12.27 -6.01
CA HIS A 52 -11.62 12.99 -5.58
C HIS A 52 -11.62 13.17 -4.07
N GLU A 53 -11.38 12.10 -3.31
CA GLU A 53 -11.42 12.15 -1.83
C GLU A 53 -10.22 12.90 -1.25
N THR A 54 -9.00 12.71 -1.76
CA THR A 54 -7.82 13.47 -1.31
C THR A 54 -7.96 14.98 -1.55
N ASN A 55 -8.39 15.39 -2.75
CA ASN A 55 -8.60 16.82 -3.03
C ASN A 55 -9.79 17.38 -2.24
N LYS A 56 -10.87 16.61 -2.08
CA LYS A 56 -12.04 17.00 -1.27
C LYS A 56 -11.68 17.15 0.20
N TYR A 57 -10.81 16.28 0.73
CA TYR A 57 -10.34 16.36 2.10
C TYR A 57 -9.61 17.68 2.37
N ALA A 58 -8.78 18.14 1.43
CA ALA A 58 -8.12 19.44 1.55
C ALA A 58 -9.13 20.59 1.66
N VAL A 59 -10.19 20.58 0.83
CA VAL A 59 -11.26 21.60 0.86
C VAL A 59 -12.04 21.56 2.18
N VAL A 60 -12.47 20.37 2.62
CA VAL A 60 -13.30 20.20 3.82
C VAL A 60 -12.56 20.60 5.09
N ASN A 61 -11.25 20.41 5.15
CA ASN A 61 -10.43 20.70 6.32
C ASN A 61 -9.67 22.03 6.20
N ASP A 62 -10.05 22.90 5.27
CA ASP A 62 -9.42 24.20 4.99
C ASP A 62 -7.89 24.13 4.87
N ILE A 63 -7.40 23.07 4.24
CA ILE A 63 -5.96 22.90 3.99
C ILE A 63 -5.61 23.69 2.73
N ARG A 64 -4.80 24.72 2.90
CA ARG A 64 -4.29 25.54 1.79
C ARG A 64 -3.43 24.70 0.84
N ILE A 65 -3.98 24.36 -0.31
CA ILE A 65 -3.27 23.76 -1.44
C ILE A 65 -3.23 24.78 -2.58
N VAL A 66 -2.06 24.97 -3.18
CA VAL A 66 -1.88 25.91 -4.30
C VAL A 66 -2.60 25.37 -5.55
N ASN A 67 -2.36 24.09 -5.85
CA ASN A 67 -2.99 23.36 -6.93
C ASN A 67 -3.56 22.04 -6.41
N ARG A 68 -4.67 21.59 -7.01
CA ARG A 68 -5.20 20.24 -6.83
C ARG A 68 -4.13 19.21 -7.18
N PHE A 69 -4.17 18.05 -6.55
CA PHE A 69 -3.28 16.94 -6.85
C PHE A 69 -3.81 16.21 -8.10
N PRO A 70 -3.01 16.08 -9.17
CA PRO A 70 -3.30 15.20 -10.31
C PRO A 70 -2.78 13.77 -10.05
N LEU A 71 -3.28 12.80 -10.83
CA LEU A 71 -3.02 11.37 -10.61
C LEU A 71 -1.54 11.01 -10.72
N ASP A 72 -0.83 11.61 -11.68
CA ASP A 72 0.61 11.47 -11.87
C ASP A 72 1.42 11.93 -10.66
N GLU A 73 1.07 13.06 -10.04
CA GLU A 73 1.71 13.48 -8.77
C GLU A 73 1.49 12.45 -7.66
N LEU A 74 0.29 11.89 -7.55
CA LEU A 74 0.03 10.83 -6.57
C LEU A 74 0.84 9.56 -6.87
N MET A 75 1.01 9.19 -8.13
CA MET A 75 1.85 8.05 -8.52
C MET A 75 3.33 8.31 -8.18
N ILE A 76 3.82 9.54 -8.33
CA ILE A 76 5.16 9.94 -7.89
C ILE A 76 5.25 9.85 -6.36
N PHE A 77 4.24 10.30 -5.63
CA PHE A 77 4.17 10.17 -4.17
C PHE A 77 4.24 8.69 -3.72
N LEU A 78 3.48 7.79 -4.34
CA LEU A 78 3.54 6.35 -4.05
C LEU A 78 4.92 5.77 -4.39
N ARG A 79 5.53 6.18 -5.52
CA ARG A 79 6.89 5.78 -5.89
C ARG A 79 7.90 6.19 -4.81
N ILE A 80 7.76 7.38 -4.23
CA ILE A 80 8.61 7.84 -3.12
C ILE A 80 8.40 6.97 -1.88
N LEU A 81 7.17 6.60 -1.53
CA LEU A 81 6.91 5.70 -0.40
C LEU A 81 7.56 4.32 -0.60
N PHE A 82 7.48 3.75 -1.81
CA PHE A 82 8.18 2.51 -2.13
C PHE A 82 9.69 2.65 -2.01
N TYR A 83 10.25 3.74 -2.54
CA TYR A 83 11.68 4.02 -2.41
C TYR A 83 12.12 4.09 -0.94
N MET A 84 11.36 4.80 -0.09
CA MET A 84 11.64 4.88 1.36
C MET A 84 11.53 3.54 2.07
N SER A 85 10.62 2.65 1.63
CA SER A 85 10.51 1.31 2.20
C SER A 85 11.67 0.38 1.82
N MET A 86 12.31 0.63 0.68
CA MET A 86 13.43 -0.18 0.16
C MET A 86 14.79 0.35 0.63
N TYR A 87 14.91 1.67 0.82
CA TYR A 87 16.14 2.35 1.20
C TYR A 87 15.91 3.15 2.46
N ASP A 88 16.34 2.60 3.59
CA ASP A 88 16.27 3.28 4.88
C ASP A 88 17.41 4.29 5.02
N LYS A 89 17.08 5.58 4.95
CA LYS A 89 18.02 6.68 5.20
C LYS A 89 17.85 7.27 6.60
N GLY A 90 17.10 6.59 7.47
CA GLY A 90 16.74 7.07 8.81
C GLY A 90 15.79 8.25 8.75
N GLU A 91 16.29 9.44 9.07
CA GLU A 91 15.47 10.63 9.14
C GLU A 91 14.90 11.03 7.78
N TYR A 92 13.63 11.43 7.78
CA TYR A 92 12.89 11.77 6.57
C TYR A 92 13.55 12.90 5.74
N ALA A 93 14.30 13.81 6.38
CA ALA A 93 15.02 14.89 5.69
C ALA A 93 16.13 14.37 4.77
N ASN A 94 16.78 13.26 5.13
CA ASN A 94 17.93 12.70 4.42
C ASN A 94 17.59 12.25 2.97
N TYR A 95 16.30 12.08 2.67
CA TYR A 95 15.85 11.75 1.32
C TYR A 95 15.82 12.97 0.37
N TRP A 96 15.70 14.18 0.92
CA TRP A 96 15.70 15.44 0.15
C TRP A 96 17.02 16.21 0.24
N ASP A 97 17.82 15.94 1.27
CA ASP A 97 19.12 16.59 1.46
C ASP A 97 20.19 16.07 0.46
N PRO A 98 21.29 16.83 0.27
CA PRO A 98 22.44 16.35 -0.47
C PRO A 98 22.96 15.04 0.12
N GLN A 99 23.26 14.09 -0.77
CA GLN A 99 23.58 12.73 -0.36
C GLN A 99 25.04 12.68 0.09
N ALA A 100 25.27 12.52 1.40
CA ALA A 100 26.62 12.47 1.96
C ALA A 100 27.46 11.32 1.34
N GLU A 101 26.80 10.24 0.94
CA GLU A 101 27.40 9.12 0.21
C GLU A 101 28.00 9.54 -1.13
N ASP A 102 27.39 10.50 -1.84
CA ASP A 102 27.92 10.99 -3.11
C ASP A 102 29.25 11.72 -2.92
N LEU A 103 29.38 12.47 -1.81
CA LEU A 103 30.62 13.16 -1.44
C LEU A 103 31.74 12.18 -1.07
N ILE A 104 31.40 11.03 -0.49
CA ILE A 104 32.38 10.06 0.03
C ILE A 104 32.76 9.03 -1.03
N PHE A 105 31.79 8.54 -1.80
CA PHE A 105 31.96 7.44 -2.75
C PHE A 105 31.98 7.88 -4.21
N GLY A 106 31.85 9.19 -4.48
CA GLY A 106 31.85 9.74 -5.84
C GLY A 106 30.58 9.40 -6.63
N GLY A 107 29.45 9.24 -5.93
CA GLY A 107 28.15 8.92 -6.51
C GLY A 107 27.40 10.12 -7.09
N SER A 108 26.31 9.84 -7.80
CA SER A 108 25.34 10.83 -8.29
C SER A 108 23.91 10.42 -7.91
N THR A 109 23.70 10.12 -6.63
CA THR A 109 22.37 9.77 -6.15
C THR A 109 21.43 10.98 -6.23
N THR A 110 20.27 10.76 -6.86
CA THR A 110 19.31 11.83 -7.12
C THR A 110 18.58 12.19 -5.82
N SER A 111 18.74 13.43 -5.35
CA SER A 111 17.87 13.99 -4.31
C SER A 111 16.41 13.92 -4.78
N LEU A 112 15.50 13.56 -3.88
CA LEU A 112 14.08 13.52 -4.19
C LEU A 112 13.51 14.90 -4.53
N ASP A 113 14.22 16.00 -4.26
CA ASP A 113 13.75 17.35 -4.60
C ASP A 113 13.58 17.53 -6.12
N GLY A 114 14.45 16.90 -6.92
CA GLY A 114 14.32 16.87 -8.38
C GLY A 114 13.14 16.02 -8.90
N ILE A 115 12.50 15.24 -8.02
CA ILE A 115 11.34 14.39 -8.33
C ILE A 115 10.04 15.03 -7.82
N MET A 116 10.03 15.45 -6.57
CA MET A 116 8.92 16.12 -5.91
C MET A 116 9.46 16.86 -4.69
N SER A 117 9.18 18.16 -4.57
CA SER A 117 9.65 18.92 -3.42
C SER A 117 9.10 18.36 -2.09
N VAL A 118 9.89 18.49 -1.03
CA VAL A 118 9.51 18.03 0.32
C VAL A 118 8.20 18.67 0.79
N TYR A 119 7.97 19.92 0.40
CA TYR A 119 6.73 20.65 0.69
C TYR A 119 5.53 19.99 0.03
N ARG A 120 5.63 19.66 -1.27
CA ARG A 120 4.53 19.04 -2.01
C ARG A 120 4.23 17.63 -1.51
N PHE A 121 5.27 16.85 -1.19
CA PHE A 121 5.11 15.54 -0.56
C PHE A 121 4.33 15.65 0.76
N LYS A 122 4.72 16.58 1.65
CA LYS A 122 4.04 16.80 2.94
C LYS A 122 2.59 17.24 2.75
N GLN A 123 2.28 18.05 1.73
CA GLN A 123 0.91 18.43 1.40
C GLN A 123 0.07 17.21 1.01
N ILE A 124 0.56 16.36 0.09
CA ILE A 124 -0.14 15.14 -0.32
C ILE A 124 -0.34 14.22 0.89
N ARG A 125 0.72 13.97 1.67
CA ARG A 125 0.66 13.14 2.89
C ARG A 125 -0.40 13.64 3.88
N ARG A 126 -0.50 14.96 4.08
CA ARG A 126 -1.47 15.57 4.99
C ARG A 126 -2.91 15.46 4.48
N CYS A 127 -3.12 15.46 3.16
CA CYS A 127 -4.44 15.44 2.55
C CYS A 127 -4.91 14.04 2.14
N LEU A 128 -4.03 13.03 2.18
CA LEU A 128 -4.31 11.67 1.72
C LEU A 128 -5.50 11.10 2.49
N SER A 129 -6.59 10.85 1.78
CA SER A 129 -7.84 10.36 2.35
C SER A 129 -8.59 9.53 1.33
N PHE A 130 -9.12 8.38 1.75
CA PHE A 130 -9.98 7.52 0.93
C PHE A 130 -11.46 7.81 1.15
N ASN A 131 -11.80 8.60 2.17
CA ASN A 131 -13.15 9.06 2.49
C ASN A 131 -13.05 10.38 3.27
N ALA A 132 -13.23 11.49 2.56
CA ALA A 132 -13.02 12.84 3.07
C ALA A 132 -14.06 13.25 4.11
N VAL A 133 -15.32 12.86 3.89
CA VAL A 133 -16.48 13.19 4.72
C VAL A 133 -17.19 11.90 5.13
N PRO A 134 -16.60 11.14 6.07
CA PRO A 134 -17.22 9.90 6.54
C PRO A 134 -18.54 10.21 7.27
N THR A 135 -19.65 9.66 6.77
CA THR A 135 -20.97 9.79 7.40
C THR A 135 -21.13 8.93 8.66
N THR A 136 -20.18 8.02 8.92
CA THR A 136 -20.25 7.03 10.00
C THR A 136 -19.13 7.19 11.02
N LEU A 137 -18.44 8.34 11.05
CA LEU A 137 -17.28 8.55 11.91
C LEU A 137 -17.61 8.35 13.40
N GLU A 138 -18.81 8.74 13.83
CA GLU A 138 -19.29 8.56 15.22
C GLU A 138 -19.49 7.09 15.62
N LYS A 139 -19.58 6.18 14.65
CA LYS A 139 -19.87 4.76 14.86
C LYS A 139 -18.75 3.83 14.41
N ALA A 140 -17.75 4.34 13.69
CA ALA A 140 -16.71 3.53 13.08
C ALA A 140 -15.39 4.31 12.99
N ASP A 141 -14.44 3.94 13.86
CA ASP A 141 -13.12 4.58 13.95
C ASP A 141 -12.33 4.49 12.63
N ALA A 142 -12.50 3.41 11.88
CA ALA A 142 -11.85 3.19 10.58
C ALA A 142 -12.64 3.74 9.37
N ALA A 143 -13.63 4.62 9.57
CA ALA A 143 -14.51 5.10 8.48
C ALA A 143 -13.74 5.76 7.32
N ARG A 144 -12.59 6.38 7.61
CA ARG A 144 -11.73 7.03 6.60
C ARG A 144 -10.96 6.05 5.71
N THR A 145 -10.57 4.90 6.25
CA THR A 145 -9.79 3.87 5.53
C THR A 145 -10.66 2.71 5.01
N ARG A 146 -11.93 2.63 5.43
CA ARG A 146 -12.87 1.58 5.04
C ARG A 146 -12.94 1.31 3.53
N PRO A 147 -12.92 2.31 2.63
CA PRO A 147 -12.94 2.03 1.19
C PRO A 147 -11.75 1.19 0.72
N LEU A 148 -10.55 1.46 1.26
CA LEU A 148 -9.35 0.67 0.95
C LEU A 148 -9.49 -0.76 1.48
N TRP A 149 -9.95 -0.93 2.72
CA TRP A 149 -10.16 -2.26 3.30
C TRP A 149 -11.19 -3.09 2.53
N ASN A 150 -12.28 -2.46 2.11
CA ASN A 150 -13.31 -3.13 1.32
C ASN A 150 -12.76 -3.56 -0.04
N LEU A 151 -11.96 -2.71 -0.69
CA LEU A 151 -11.29 -3.07 -1.94
C LEU A 151 -10.34 -4.25 -1.74
N LEU A 152 -9.45 -4.17 -0.76
CA LEU A 152 -8.47 -5.23 -0.47
C LEU A 152 -9.15 -6.55 -0.14
N ARG A 153 -10.28 -6.52 0.58
CA ARG A 153 -11.09 -7.72 0.85
C ARG A 153 -11.66 -8.33 -0.42
N ILE A 154 -12.09 -7.53 -1.39
CA ILE A 154 -12.64 -8.00 -2.67
C ILE A 154 -11.54 -8.54 -3.59
N THR A 155 -10.35 -7.94 -3.55
CA THR A 155 -9.23 -8.33 -4.42
C THR A 155 -8.36 -9.43 -3.83
N GLY A 156 -8.37 -9.61 -2.50
CA GLY A 156 -7.43 -10.45 -1.75
C GLY A 156 -7.48 -11.92 -2.14
N ASP A 157 -8.67 -12.48 -2.28
CA ASP A 157 -8.92 -13.88 -2.67
C ASP A 157 -9.22 -14.06 -4.16
N LYS A 158 -9.38 -12.94 -4.88
CA LYS A 158 -9.78 -12.94 -6.29
C LYS A 158 -8.77 -13.64 -7.19
N TYR A 159 -7.47 -13.47 -6.92
CA TYR A 159 -6.40 -13.88 -7.84
C TYR A 159 -5.81 -15.24 -7.51
N VAL A 160 -6.01 -15.74 -6.28
CA VAL A 160 -5.30 -16.90 -5.75
C VAL A 160 -6.30 -17.94 -5.26
N HIS A 161 -6.05 -19.20 -5.57
CA HIS A 161 -6.68 -20.31 -4.88
C HIS A 161 -5.84 -20.63 -3.65
N ILE A 162 -6.41 -20.45 -2.47
CA ILE A 162 -5.76 -20.73 -1.18
C ILE A 162 -5.69 -22.24 -1.01
N GLY A 163 -4.49 -22.76 -0.78
CA GLY A 163 -4.25 -24.17 -0.50
C GLY A 163 -4.63 -24.58 0.92
N ARG A 164 -4.38 -25.85 1.24
CA ARG A 164 -4.76 -26.48 2.50
C ARG A 164 -4.13 -25.85 3.74
N ASN A 165 -2.89 -25.41 3.62
CA ASN A 165 -2.09 -24.97 4.77
C ASN A 165 -2.25 -23.45 4.94
N VAL A 166 -3.11 -23.04 5.88
CA VAL A 166 -3.33 -21.64 6.23
C VAL A 166 -2.89 -21.43 7.68
N ALA A 167 -2.10 -20.39 7.91
CA ALA A 167 -1.77 -19.91 9.24
C ALA A 167 -2.54 -18.61 9.50
N LEU A 168 -3.07 -18.49 10.71
CA LEU A 168 -3.69 -17.27 11.20
C LEU A 168 -2.83 -16.74 12.33
N ASP A 169 -2.41 -15.48 12.20
CA ASP A 169 -1.59 -14.79 13.18
C ASP A 169 -1.99 -13.31 13.21
N GLU A 170 -1.60 -12.62 14.27
CA GLU A 170 -1.86 -11.20 14.46
C GLU A 170 -0.69 -10.36 13.94
N ALA A 171 -1.02 -9.28 13.20
CA ALA A 171 -0.04 -8.29 12.77
C ALA A 171 -0.37 -6.94 13.41
N ASN A 172 0.61 -6.38 14.11
CA ASN A 172 0.46 -5.09 14.79
C ASN A 172 1.11 -3.96 13.98
N VAL A 173 0.34 -2.91 13.70
CA VAL A 173 0.85 -1.66 13.13
C VAL A 173 0.93 -0.65 14.25
N ALA A 174 2.15 -0.35 14.69
CA ALA A 174 2.38 0.57 15.79
C ALA A 174 1.95 2.00 15.42
N CYS A 175 1.01 2.56 16.17
CA CYS A 175 0.60 3.95 16.05
C CYS A 175 0.69 4.63 17.41
N ARG A 176 1.53 5.68 17.50
CA ARG A 176 1.70 6.46 18.74
C ARG A 176 0.78 7.68 18.81
N SER A 177 0.04 8.01 17.74
CA SER A 177 -0.94 9.08 17.78
C SER A 177 -2.20 8.63 18.50
N ARG A 178 -2.89 9.59 19.11
CA ARG A 178 -4.10 9.37 19.92
C ARG A 178 -5.27 8.76 19.14
N GLN A 179 -5.20 8.79 17.81
CA GLN A 179 -6.07 8.10 16.86
C GLN A 179 -5.12 7.50 15.80
N GLY A 180 -5.08 6.17 15.71
CA GLY A 180 -4.51 5.48 14.55
C GLY A 180 -5.51 5.34 13.43
#